data_AF-A0A5E4RVY8-F1
#
_entry.id   AF-A0A5E4RVY8-F1
#
_cell.length_a   1.000
_cell.length_b   1.000
_cell.length_c   1.000
_cell.angle_alpha   90.00
_cell.angle_beta   90.00
_cell.angle_gamma   90.00
#
_symmetry.space_group_name_H-M   'P 1'
#
loop_
_entity.id
_entity.type
_entity.pdbx_description
1 polymer ?
#
loop_
_entity_poly.entity_id
_entity_poly.type
_entity_poly.pdbx_seq_one_letter_code
_entity_poly.pdbx_strand_id
1 'polypeptide(L)'
;MSAPGAAAILMPPVPPSPYTESDMPIEPLRASASNTPAAASDTSRLATSGASLTLVSPPPAITSLVSHEVVVSGCVNRRHSFDLASLMRLPTQLTGPLDVVCLSGRKVRSASDYKGVRLTALLDVARLRLPQARDFTRAYVLAEGADGYTVMFSWHELYNTPVGVGALVVYERDGQPLGEDEGGIGLISTCDLRVALRQVRALTRLTVHLAESGSGTR
;
A
#
# COMPACT_ATOMS: atom_id res chain seq x y z
N MET A 1 -8.14 51.70 -35.37
CA MET A 1 -7.63 51.18 -34.08
C MET A 1 -8.69 50.24 -33.54
N SER A 2 -8.54 48.92 -33.72
CA SER A 2 -9.47 47.91 -33.20
C SER A 2 -8.92 47.32 -31.91
N ALA A 3 -9.75 47.25 -30.86
CA ALA A 3 -9.43 46.62 -29.59
C ALA A 3 -9.48 45.08 -29.72
N PRO A 4 -8.69 44.32 -28.94
CA PRO A 4 -8.75 42.85 -28.94
C PRO A 4 -9.86 42.35 -28.00
N GLY A 5 -10.55 41.29 -28.44
CA GLY A 5 -11.60 40.61 -27.70
C GLY A 5 -11.07 39.76 -26.54
N ALA A 6 -11.85 39.66 -25.48
CA ALA A 6 -11.56 38.89 -24.28
C ALA A 6 -11.60 37.37 -24.56
N ALA A 7 -10.56 36.65 -24.12
CA ALA A 7 -10.50 35.19 -24.18
C ALA A 7 -11.43 34.57 -23.11
N ALA A 8 -12.32 33.69 -23.54
CA ALA A 8 -13.17 32.91 -22.64
C ALA A 8 -12.33 31.86 -21.91
N ILE A 9 -12.30 31.94 -20.57
CA ILE A 9 -11.68 30.94 -19.70
C ILE A 9 -12.64 29.76 -19.62
N LEU A 10 -12.25 28.63 -20.22
CA LEU A 10 -12.97 27.36 -20.16
C LEU A 10 -12.85 26.80 -18.73
N MET A 11 -13.97 26.66 -18.02
CA MET A 11 -14.00 26.01 -16.69
C MET A 11 -13.63 24.52 -16.82
N PRO A 12 -12.88 23.95 -15.86
CA PRO A 12 -12.61 22.51 -15.82
C PRO A 12 -13.90 21.70 -15.58
N PRO A 13 -13.95 20.43 -16.03
CA PRO A 13 -15.13 19.58 -15.88
C PRO A 13 -15.45 19.32 -14.41
N VAL A 14 -16.74 19.39 -14.08
CA VAL A 14 -17.29 19.07 -12.76
C VAL A 14 -17.07 17.57 -12.47
N PRO A 15 -16.54 17.19 -11.30
CA PRO A 15 -16.39 15.78 -10.95
C PRO A 15 -17.75 15.09 -10.80
N PRO A 16 -17.88 13.80 -11.15
CA PRO A 16 -19.12 13.06 -10.97
C PRO A 16 -19.53 12.99 -9.49
N SER A 17 -20.84 13.06 -9.24
CA SER A 17 -21.46 12.99 -7.91
C SER A 17 -20.98 11.78 -7.11
N PRO A 18 -20.81 11.87 -5.77
CA PRO A 18 -20.50 10.71 -4.95
C PRO A 18 -21.60 9.66 -5.09
N TYR A 19 -21.20 8.44 -5.43
CA TYR A 19 -22.07 7.27 -5.47
C TYR A 19 -22.72 7.07 -4.09
N THR A 20 -24.06 7.06 -4.06
CA THR A 20 -24.84 6.86 -2.85
C THR A 20 -24.63 5.44 -2.32
N GLU A 21 -24.58 5.32 -0.99
CA GLU A 21 -24.31 4.12 -0.19
C GLU A 21 -25.23 2.91 -0.48
N SER A 22 -26.29 3.09 -1.27
CA SER A 22 -27.35 2.09 -1.49
C SER A 22 -27.05 1.03 -2.56
N ASP A 23 -25.96 1.15 -3.33
CA ASP A 23 -25.69 0.28 -4.50
C ASP A 23 -24.70 -0.87 -4.25
N MET A 24 -24.30 -1.15 -3.00
CA MET A 24 -23.34 -2.22 -2.71
C MET A 24 -23.89 -3.21 -1.67
N PRO A 25 -24.29 -4.44 -2.07
CA PRO A 25 -24.58 -5.50 -1.13
C PRO A 25 -23.25 -6.15 -0.73
N ILE A 26 -22.64 -5.67 0.36
CA ILE A 26 -21.58 -6.42 1.03
C ILE A 26 -22.11 -6.77 2.42
N GLU A 27 -22.67 -7.96 2.55
CA GLU A 27 -22.99 -8.55 3.85
C GLU A 27 -21.68 -8.77 4.64
N PRO A 28 -21.56 -8.28 5.88
CA PRO A 28 -20.41 -8.58 6.71
C PRO A 28 -20.47 -10.05 7.14
N LEU A 29 -19.43 -10.81 6.78
CA LEU A 29 -19.21 -12.18 7.23
C LEU A 29 -19.11 -12.18 8.77
N ARG A 30 -20.16 -12.67 9.44
CA ARG A 30 -20.15 -12.89 10.90
C ARG A 30 -19.19 -14.01 11.24
N ALA A 31 -18.11 -13.67 11.93
CA ALA A 31 -17.25 -14.62 12.61
C ALA A 31 -17.99 -15.22 13.81
N SER A 32 -18.50 -16.44 13.68
CA SER A 32 -19.02 -17.21 14.80
C SER A 32 -17.87 -17.85 15.57
N ALA A 33 -17.46 -17.21 16.65
CA ALA A 33 -16.69 -17.86 17.71
C ALA A 33 -17.67 -18.43 18.74
N SER A 34 -17.74 -19.76 18.84
CA SER A 34 -18.32 -20.44 19.99
C SER A 34 -17.35 -21.50 20.46
N ASN A 35 -16.76 -21.25 21.62
CA ASN A 35 -15.95 -22.21 22.35
C ASN A 35 -16.56 -22.33 23.75
N THR A 36 -17.09 -23.50 24.10
CA THR A 36 -17.37 -23.90 25.49
C THR A 36 -17.15 -25.42 25.62
N PRO A 37 -16.41 -25.91 26.64
CA PRO A 37 -16.11 -27.33 26.83
C PRO A 37 -17.05 -27.99 27.88
N ALA A 38 -17.29 -29.30 27.72
CA ALA A 38 -17.71 -30.32 28.73
C ALA A 38 -18.27 -31.53 27.95
N ALA A 39 -18.13 -32.82 28.30
CA ALA A 39 -17.60 -33.55 29.44
C ALA A 39 -17.25 -34.99 28.98
N ALA A 40 -16.63 -35.76 29.88
CA ALA A 40 -15.87 -36.98 29.66
C ALA A 40 -16.67 -38.32 29.60
N SER A 41 -15.87 -39.39 29.40
CA SER A 41 -16.09 -40.86 29.55
C SER A 41 -16.31 -41.59 28.20
N ASP A 42 -15.70 -42.72 27.84
CA ASP A 42 -15.03 -43.75 28.63
C ASP A 42 -14.24 -44.75 27.73
N THR A 43 -13.33 -45.50 28.35
CA THR A 43 -12.74 -46.83 27.99
C THR A 43 -11.77 -47.04 26.80
N SER A 44 -10.51 -47.26 27.19
CA SER A 44 -9.61 -48.40 26.85
C SER A 44 -9.36 -48.81 25.39
N ARG A 45 -8.10 -48.68 24.95
CA ARG A 45 -7.29 -49.77 24.36
C ARG A 45 -5.83 -49.37 24.20
N LEU A 46 -4.92 -50.18 24.75
CA LEU A 46 -3.47 -50.08 24.56
C LEU A 46 -3.12 -50.29 23.08
N ALA A 47 -2.37 -49.34 22.51
CA ALA A 47 -1.55 -49.57 21.33
C ALA A 47 -0.27 -48.75 21.44
N THR A 48 0.85 -49.46 21.55
CA THR A 48 2.21 -48.95 21.55
C THR A 48 2.49 -48.30 20.19
N SER A 49 2.71 -46.99 20.13
CA SER A 49 3.20 -46.31 18.94
C SER A 49 4.22 -45.25 19.35
N GLY A 50 5.42 -45.35 18.78
CA GLY A 50 6.55 -44.46 19.06
C GLY A 50 6.18 -43.01 18.73
N ALA A 51 6.17 -42.16 19.74
CA ALA A 51 6.00 -40.73 19.55
C ALA A 51 7.30 -40.14 18.98
N SER A 52 7.31 -39.90 17.67
CA SER A 52 8.24 -38.96 17.06
C SER A 52 8.03 -37.58 17.67
N LEU A 53 9.09 -37.02 18.25
CA LEU A 53 9.13 -35.63 18.70
C LEU A 53 9.14 -34.73 17.46
N THR A 54 7.96 -34.32 17.00
CA THR A 54 7.84 -33.24 16.03
C THR A 54 8.28 -31.96 16.72
N LEU A 55 9.42 -31.40 16.31
CA LEU A 55 9.82 -30.04 16.65
C LEU A 55 8.71 -29.09 16.20
N VAL A 56 7.92 -28.59 17.14
CA VAL A 56 7.01 -27.47 16.91
C VAL A 56 7.89 -26.28 16.55
N SER A 57 7.81 -25.83 15.30
CA SER A 57 8.38 -24.54 14.91
C SER A 57 7.85 -23.45 15.84
N PRO A 58 8.70 -22.53 16.31
CA PRO A 58 8.21 -21.41 17.11
C PRO A 58 7.17 -20.63 16.31
N PRO A 59 6.12 -20.08 16.97
CA PRO A 59 5.18 -19.19 16.31
C PRO A 59 5.94 -18.02 15.67
N PRO A 60 5.44 -17.46 14.54
CA PRO A 60 6.07 -16.28 13.95
C PRO A 60 6.20 -15.20 15.02
N ALA A 61 7.42 -14.72 15.23
CA ALA A 61 7.68 -13.62 16.16
C ALA A 61 6.76 -12.46 15.80
N ILE A 62 6.14 -11.83 16.81
CA ILE A 62 5.32 -10.63 16.63
C ILE A 62 6.22 -9.59 15.95
N THR A 63 6.00 -9.39 14.65
CA THR A 63 6.76 -8.44 13.85
C THR A 63 6.58 -7.06 14.46
N SER A 64 7.67 -6.31 14.63
CA SER A 64 7.59 -4.89 14.99
C SER A 64 6.55 -4.20 14.11
N LEU A 65 5.55 -3.57 14.73
CA LEU A 65 4.56 -2.73 14.04
C LEU A 65 5.15 -1.40 13.54
N VAL A 66 6.45 -1.18 13.74
CA VAL A 66 7.19 -0.02 13.26
C VAL A 66 8.20 -0.48 12.21
N SER A 67 8.13 0.16 11.04
CA SER A 67 9.12 0.02 9.99
C SER A 67 10.22 1.08 10.14
N HIS A 68 11.47 0.64 10.01
CA HIS A 68 12.66 1.49 9.98
C HIS A 68 13.34 1.49 8.61
N GLU A 69 12.91 0.60 7.70
CA GLU A 69 13.45 0.48 6.36
C GLU A 69 12.38 0.08 5.34
N VAL A 70 12.53 0.53 4.10
CA VAL A 70 11.73 0.09 2.96
C VAL A 70 12.63 -0.63 1.96
N VAL A 71 12.29 -1.88 1.67
CA VAL A 71 13.03 -2.71 0.73
C VAL A 71 12.37 -2.68 -0.65
N VAL A 72 13.10 -2.25 -1.66
CA VAL A 72 12.70 -2.40 -3.07
C VAL A 72 13.28 -3.69 -3.65
N SER A 73 12.43 -4.52 -4.25
CA SER A 73 12.82 -5.82 -4.83
C SER A 73 11.94 -6.23 -6.02
N GLY A 74 12.10 -7.46 -6.51
CA GLY A 74 11.37 -7.98 -7.68
C GLY A 74 12.10 -7.69 -8.99
N CYS A 75 11.36 -7.24 -10.02
CA CYS A 75 11.89 -6.91 -11.35
C CYS A 75 12.70 -5.59 -11.35
N VAL A 76 13.80 -5.56 -10.59
CA VAL A 76 14.76 -4.44 -10.47
C VAL A 76 16.19 -4.92 -10.70
N ASN A 77 17.11 -4.02 -11.02
CA ASN A 77 18.51 -4.37 -11.27
C ASN A 77 19.21 -4.88 -10.01
N ARG A 78 18.92 -4.27 -8.86
CA ARG A 78 19.44 -4.67 -7.55
C ARG A 78 18.37 -4.44 -6.49
N ARG A 79 18.26 -5.39 -5.55
CA ARG A 79 17.51 -5.17 -4.30
C ARG A 79 18.15 -3.98 -3.58
N HIS A 80 17.34 -3.03 -3.16
CA HIS A 80 17.80 -1.83 -2.45
C HIS A 80 17.03 -1.68 -1.15
N SER A 81 17.72 -1.42 -0.03
CA SER A 81 17.08 -1.05 1.24
C SER A 81 17.23 0.44 1.48
N PHE A 82 16.16 1.10 1.90
CA PHE A 82 16.14 2.51 2.25
C PHE A 82 15.79 2.67 3.73
N ASP A 83 16.77 3.01 4.55
CA ASP A 83 16.53 3.50 5.91
C ASP A 83 16.00 4.95 5.88
N LEU A 84 15.53 5.44 7.03
CA LEU A 84 15.03 6.82 7.14
C LEU A 84 16.05 7.87 6.66
N ALA A 85 17.32 7.71 7.02
CA ALA A 85 18.37 8.65 6.61
C ALA A 85 18.55 8.70 5.09
N SER A 86 18.42 7.57 4.40
CA SER A 86 18.48 7.50 2.94
C SER A 86 17.25 8.06 2.26
N LEU A 87 16.05 7.85 2.82
CA LEU A 87 14.83 8.49 2.34
C LEU A 87 14.95 10.01 2.41
N MET A 88 15.44 10.56 3.53
CA MET A 88 15.63 12.00 3.70
C MET A 88 16.67 12.62 2.75
N ARG A 89 17.50 11.81 2.07
CA ARG A 89 18.43 12.29 1.03
C ARG A 89 17.80 12.35 -0.36
N LEU A 90 16.62 11.75 -0.56
CA LEU A 90 15.86 11.85 -1.81
C LEU A 90 15.04 13.15 -1.83
N PRO A 91 14.60 13.62 -3.02
CA PRO A 91 13.76 14.81 -3.13
C PRO A 91 12.47 14.68 -2.30
N THR A 92 12.41 15.43 -1.20
CA THR A 92 11.28 15.42 -0.28
C THR A 92 10.13 16.27 -0.82
N GLN A 93 8.90 15.83 -0.56
CA GLN A 93 7.66 16.49 -0.93
C GLN A 93 6.73 16.55 0.29
N LEU A 94 6.03 17.68 0.43
CA LEU A 94 4.91 17.83 1.34
C LEU A 94 3.60 17.63 0.57
N THR A 95 2.61 16.97 1.19
CA THR A 95 1.29 16.81 0.58
C THR A 95 0.47 18.10 0.58
N GLY A 96 0.76 19.01 1.52
CA GLY A 96 -0.20 20.03 1.95
C GLY A 96 -1.39 19.40 2.70
N PRO A 97 -2.43 20.20 3.03
CA PRO A 97 -3.57 19.73 3.80
C PRO A 97 -4.26 18.55 3.12
N LEU A 98 -4.51 17.49 3.89
CA LEU A 98 -5.06 16.24 3.37
C LEU A 98 -6.09 15.64 4.33
N ASP A 99 -7.28 15.42 3.82
CA ASP A 99 -8.31 14.62 4.48
C ASP A 99 -8.19 13.16 4.02
N VAL A 100 -7.99 12.27 4.99
CA VAL A 100 -7.97 10.82 4.75
C VAL A 100 -9.40 10.32 4.85
N VAL A 101 -9.92 9.81 3.74
CA VAL A 101 -11.31 9.39 3.60
C VAL A 101 -11.39 7.88 3.39
N CYS A 102 -12.28 7.21 4.13
CA CYS A 102 -12.50 5.76 4.01
C CYS A 102 -13.51 5.40 2.92
N LEU A 103 -13.80 4.10 2.76
CA LEU A 103 -14.67 3.59 1.70
C LEU A 103 -16.04 4.29 1.64
N SER A 104 -16.67 4.47 2.81
CA SER A 104 -17.98 5.11 2.98
C SER A 104 -17.98 6.63 2.72
N GLY A 105 -16.84 7.24 2.40
CA GLY A 105 -16.74 8.70 2.24
C GLY A 105 -16.60 9.46 3.57
N ARG A 106 -16.66 8.76 4.71
CA ARG A 106 -16.39 9.37 6.02
C ARG A 106 -14.92 9.73 6.12
N LYS A 107 -14.66 10.96 6.58
CA LYS A 107 -13.32 11.38 6.98
C LYS A 107 -12.87 10.65 8.24
N VAL A 108 -11.75 9.94 8.14
CA VAL A 108 -11.15 9.21 9.28
C VAL A 108 -9.97 9.97 9.91
N ARG A 109 -9.34 10.89 9.17
CA ARG A 109 -8.25 11.74 9.66
C ARG A 109 -8.15 13.02 8.84
N SER A 110 -7.65 14.10 9.46
CA SER A 110 -7.12 15.28 8.76
C SER A 110 -5.65 15.44 9.14
N ALA A 111 -4.83 15.87 8.19
CA ALA A 111 -3.44 16.28 8.41
C ALA A 111 -3.21 17.63 7.73
N SER A 112 -2.41 18.49 8.36
CA SER A 112 -1.87 19.71 7.75
C SER A 112 -0.88 19.39 6.65
N ASP A 113 -0.04 18.38 6.85
CA ASP A 113 0.77 17.77 5.80
C ASP A 113 1.26 16.37 6.19
N TYR A 114 1.61 15.59 5.17
CA TYR A 114 2.59 14.53 5.29
C TYR A 114 3.85 14.93 4.54
N LYS A 115 5.00 14.52 5.07
CA LYS A 115 6.29 14.67 4.43
C LYS A 115 6.85 13.32 4.06
N GLY A 116 7.33 13.22 2.83
CA GLY A 116 7.86 11.99 2.30
C GLY A 116 8.59 12.19 0.99
N VAL A 117 8.86 11.09 0.31
CA VAL A 117 9.50 11.05 -1.01
C VAL A 117 8.59 10.29 -1.96
N ARG A 118 8.68 10.57 -3.25
CA ARG A 118 7.86 9.85 -4.23
C ARG A 118 8.24 8.37 -4.23
N LEU A 119 7.23 7.50 -4.29
CA LEU A 119 7.44 6.05 -4.48
C LEU A 119 8.32 5.80 -5.72
N THR A 120 8.09 6.54 -6.80
CA THR A 120 8.90 6.47 -8.02
C THR A 120 10.37 6.81 -7.81
N ALA A 121 10.72 7.69 -6.87
CA ALA A 121 12.12 8.00 -6.59
C ALA A 121 12.89 6.78 -6.06
N LEU A 122 12.24 5.93 -5.24
CA LEU A 122 12.83 4.67 -4.76
C LEU A 122 12.99 3.67 -5.92
N LEU A 123 11.99 3.57 -6.79
CA LEU A 123 12.03 2.69 -7.97
C LEU A 123 13.10 3.12 -8.98
N ASP A 124 13.28 4.42 -9.18
CA ASP A 124 14.27 4.98 -10.09
C ASP A 124 15.70 4.71 -9.61
N VAL A 125 15.93 4.77 -8.29
CA VAL A 125 17.20 4.37 -7.68
C VAL A 125 17.44 2.86 -7.84
N ALA A 126 16.43 2.03 -7.57
CA ALA A 126 16.54 0.57 -7.73
C ALA A 126 16.68 0.11 -9.19
N ARG A 127 16.21 0.95 -10.13
CA ARG A 127 16.13 0.76 -11.59
C ARG A 127 15.38 -0.51 -11.97
N LEU A 128 14.16 -0.35 -12.50
CA LEU A 128 13.38 -1.46 -13.06
C LEU A 128 14.19 -2.24 -14.10
N ARG A 129 14.09 -3.57 -14.04
CA ARG A 129 14.74 -4.51 -14.95
C ARG A 129 13.68 -5.38 -15.60
N LEU A 130 13.15 -4.91 -16.72
CA LEU A 130 12.14 -5.62 -17.50
C LEU A 130 12.77 -6.22 -18.77
N PRO A 131 12.37 -7.42 -19.21
CA PRO A 131 12.95 -8.06 -20.40
C PRO A 131 12.74 -7.28 -21.69
N GLN A 132 11.55 -6.71 -21.89
CA GLN A 132 11.17 -5.99 -23.11
C GLN A 132 10.51 -4.65 -22.78
N ALA A 133 10.65 -3.65 -23.67
CA ALA A 133 10.02 -2.34 -23.47
C ALA A 133 8.48 -2.44 -23.34
N ARG A 134 7.83 -3.38 -24.03
CA ARG A 134 6.39 -3.62 -23.89
C ARG A 134 5.99 -4.13 -22.51
N ASP A 135 6.93 -4.66 -21.72
CA ASP A 135 6.62 -5.21 -20.41
C ASP A 135 6.33 -4.11 -19.37
N PHE A 136 6.67 -2.85 -19.65
CA PHE A 136 6.25 -1.72 -18.80
C PHE A 136 4.73 -1.61 -18.67
N THR A 137 3.96 -2.03 -19.69
CA THR A 137 2.49 -1.92 -19.67
C THR A 137 1.80 -2.92 -18.75
N ARG A 138 2.53 -3.97 -18.35
CA ARG A 138 2.08 -5.04 -17.45
C ARG A 138 2.85 -5.06 -16.13
N ALA A 139 3.75 -4.11 -15.93
CA ALA A 139 4.48 -3.97 -14.70
C ALA A 139 3.60 -3.33 -13.63
N TYR A 140 3.70 -3.85 -12.41
CA TYR A 140 3.02 -3.29 -11.24
C TYR A 140 3.89 -3.44 -10.00
N VAL A 141 3.58 -2.65 -8.99
CA VAL A 141 4.29 -2.60 -7.71
C VAL A 141 3.33 -2.96 -6.61
N LEU A 142 3.70 -3.96 -5.80
CA LEU A 142 3.04 -4.26 -4.55
C LEU A 142 3.75 -3.51 -3.42
N ALA A 143 2.98 -2.78 -2.62
CA ALA A 143 3.46 -2.11 -1.43
C ALA A 143 2.87 -2.79 -0.20
N GLU A 144 3.72 -3.27 0.69
CA GLU A 144 3.35 -4.14 1.81
C GLU A 144 3.80 -3.55 3.16
N GLY A 145 2.86 -3.49 4.10
CA GLY A 145 3.09 -3.11 5.49
C GLY A 145 3.61 -4.27 6.34
N ALA A 146 4.13 -3.98 7.52
CA ALA A 146 4.60 -5.00 8.48
C ALA A 146 3.50 -5.98 8.93
N ASP A 147 2.23 -5.58 8.81
CA ASP A 147 1.03 -6.36 9.10
C ASP A 147 0.54 -7.22 7.91
N GLY A 148 1.26 -7.17 6.77
CA GLY A 148 0.89 -7.87 5.53
C GLY A 148 -0.18 -7.15 4.71
N TYR A 149 -0.68 -5.99 5.15
CA TYR A 149 -1.59 -5.20 4.34
C TYR A 149 -0.87 -4.75 3.06
N THR A 150 -1.47 -5.11 1.91
CA THR A 150 -0.84 -4.94 0.61
C THR A 150 -1.74 -4.16 -0.33
N VAL A 151 -1.17 -3.17 -1.00
CA VAL A 151 -1.82 -2.38 -2.04
C VAL A 151 -1.00 -2.44 -3.32
N MET A 152 -1.64 -2.12 -4.44
CA MET A 152 -1.00 -2.20 -5.76
C MET A 152 -1.03 -0.85 -6.48
N PHE A 153 0.03 -0.60 -7.25
CA PHE A 153 0.10 0.46 -8.25
C PHE A 153 0.58 -0.13 -9.56
N SER A 154 -0.12 0.15 -10.66
CA SER A 154 0.42 -0.13 -11.98
C SER A 154 1.59 0.82 -12.29
N TRP A 155 2.50 0.40 -13.17
CA TRP A 155 3.54 1.28 -13.67
C TRP A 155 2.94 2.52 -14.37
N HIS A 156 1.80 2.37 -15.05
CA HIS A 156 1.13 3.48 -15.70
C HIS A 156 0.59 4.52 -14.72
N GLU A 157 0.00 4.11 -13.59
CA GLU A 157 -0.40 5.03 -12.52
C GLU A 157 0.81 5.81 -11.98
N LEU A 158 1.93 5.13 -11.76
CA LEU A 158 3.12 5.73 -11.15
C LEU A 158 3.88 6.67 -12.09
N TYR A 159 3.90 6.41 -13.40
CA TYR A 159 4.75 7.16 -14.32
C TYR A 159 3.99 8.00 -15.36
N ASN A 160 2.66 7.83 -15.51
CA ASN A 160 1.89 8.53 -16.54
C ASN A 160 0.64 9.27 -16.02
N THR A 161 0.36 9.26 -14.71
CA THR A 161 -0.78 9.97 -14.13
C THR A 161 -0.37 10.81 -12.92
N PRO A 162 -1.24 11.70 -12.43
CA PRO A 162 -0.98 12.44 -11.19
C PRO A 162 -0.72 11.56 -9.96
N VAL A 163 -1.18 10.30 -9.96
CA VAL A 163 -0.89 9.35 -8.87
C VAL A 163 0.61 9.19 -8.64
N GLY A 164 1.43 9.22 -9.70
CA GLY A 164 2.89 9.20 -9.58
C GLY A 164 3.50 10.34 -8.76
N VAL A 165 2.84 11.51 -8.78
CA VAL A 165 3.22 12.68 -7.97
C VAL A 165 2.68 12.57 -6.55
N GLY A 166 1.48 11.98 -6.39
CA GLY A 166 0.77 11.86 -5.12
C GLY A 166 1.09 10.59 -4.30
N ALA A 167 1.75 9.59 -4.88
CA ALA A 167 2.17 8.37 -4.20
C ALA A 167 3.50 8.62 -3.46
N LEU A 168 3.40 8.82 -2.15
CA LEU A 168 4.52 9.22 -1.30
C LEU A 168 4.81 8.18 -0.21
N VAL A 169 6.07 7.78 -0.11
CA VAL A 169 6.63 7.08 1.06
C VAL A 169 6.89 8.14 2.13
N VAL A 170 6.08 8.14 3.18
CA VAL A 170 6.00 9.21 4.19
C VAL A 170 6.64 8.79 5.51
N TYR A 171 7.24 9.75 6.22
CA TYR A 171 7.92 9.52 7.49
C TYR A 171 7.72 10.64 8.53
N GLU A 172 7.07 11.76 8.15
CA GLU A 172 6.52 12.73 9.09
C GLU A 172 5.07 13.07 8.74
N ARG A 173 4.28 13.45 9.75
CA ARG A 173 2.95 14.06 9.64
C ARG A 173 2.88 15.26 10.59
N ASP A 174 2.40 16.39 10.09
CA ASP A 174 2.23 17.62 10.87
C ASP A 174 3.54 18.05 11.58
N GLY A 175 4.67 17.89 10.89
CA GLY A 175 6.01 18.21 11.39
C GLY A 175 6.56 17.26 12.47
N GLN A 176 5.87 16.15 12.77
CA GLN A 176 6.32 15.13 13.73
C GLN A 176 6.62 13.80 13.02
N PRO A 177 7.63 13.03 13.46
CA PRO A 177 7.84 11.68 12.97
C PRO A 177 6.60 10.81 13.14
N LEU A 178 6.36 9.89 12.20
CA LEU A 178 5.25 8.93 12.33
C LEU A 178 5.50 8.02 13.54
N GLY A 179 4.61 8.08 14.54
CA GLY A 179 4.71 7.28 15.76
C GLY A 179 4.39 5.79 15.53
N GLU A 180 4.35 5.01 16.61
CA GLU A 180 4.06 3.57 16.55
C GLU A 180 2.68 3.27 15.92
N ASP A 181 1.70 4.13 16.18
CA ASP A 181 0.36 4.08 15.61
C ASP A 181 0.29 4.41 14.11
N GLU A 182 1.39 4.81 13.49
CA GLU A 182 1.48 5.06 12.04
C GLU A 182 2.57 4.21 11.39
N GLY A 183 3.46 3.63 12.21
CA GLY A 183 4.40 2.59 11.83
C GLY A 183 5.76 3.10 11.35
N GLY A 184 6.17 4.32 11.72
CA GLY A 184 7.49 4.88 11.39
C GLY A 184 7.64 5.34 9.94
N ILE A 185 7.50 4.42 8.98
CA ILE A 185 7.46 4.72 7.55
C ILE A 185 6.13 4.22 6.99
N GLY A 186 5.44 5.05 6.22
CA GLY A 186 4.16 4.71 5.60
C GLY A 186 4.14 5.00 4.10
N LEU A 187 3.03 4.66 3.44
CA LEU A 187 2.71 5.02 2.07
C LEU A 187 1.36 5.71 2.03
N ILE A 188 1.26 6.80 1.28
CA ILE A 188 0.00 7.47 1.00
C ILE A 188 -0.11 7.80 -0.50
N SER A 189 -1.33 7.82 -1.03
CA SER A 189 -1.63 8.21 -2.40
C SER A 189 -2.64 9.36 -2.38
N THR A 190 -2.16 10.59 -2.58
CA THR A 190 -2.98 11.79 -2.41
C THR A 190 -3.93 12.06 -3.58
N CYS A 191 -3.76 11.36 -4.69
CA CYS A 191 -4.62 11.47 -5.87
C CYS A 191 -5.75 10.42 -5.89
N ASP A 192 -5.86 9.59 -4.85
CA ASP A 192 -7.01 8.69 -4.68
C ASP A 192 -8.20 9.45 -4.08
N LEU A 193 -9.41 9.13 -4.56
CA LEU A 193 -10.66 9.68 -4.00
C LEU A 193 -10.91 9.19 -2.56
N ARG A 194 -10.43 7.99 -2.23
CA ARG A 194 -10.57 7.33 -0.93
C ARG A 194 -9.19 6.95 -0.41
N VAL A 195 -8.44 7.96 0.00
CA VAL A 195 -7.02 7.86 0.39
C VAL A 195 -6.74 6.73 1.38
N ALA A 196 -7.66 6.46 2.31
CA ALA A 196 -7.46 5.42 3.33
C ALA A 196 -7.32 4.01 2.73
N LEU A 197 -7.91 3.73 1.57
CA LEU A 197 -7.91 2.40 0.95
C LEU A 197 -6.59 2.02 0.28
N ARG A 198 -5.70 3.00 0.09
CA ARG A 198 -4.37 2.76 -0.47
C ARG A 198 -3.25 3.26 0.44
N GLN A 199 -3.59 3.52 1.70
CA GLN A 199 -2.64 3.93 2.72
C GLN A 199 -2.04 2.70 3.38
N VAL A 200 -0.70 2.58 3.37
CA VAL A 200 0.02 1.50 4.04
C VAL A 200 0.74 2.07 5.25
N ARG A 201 0.50 1.48 6.43
CA ARG A 201 1.27 1.77 7.65
C ARG A 201 2.44 0.81 7.75
N ALA A 202 3.51 1.23 8.43
CA ALA A 202 4.70 0.40 8.61
C ALA A 202 5.18 -0.24 7.30
N LEU A 203 5.29 0.57 6.23
CA LEU A 203 5.71 0.09 4.91
C LEU A 203 7.08 -0.58 5.01
N THR A 204 7.17 -1.84 4.64
CA THR A 204 8.42 -2.62 4.68
C THR A 204 8.93 -2.97 3.31
N ARG A 205 8.05 -3.09 2.31
CA ARG A 205 8.43 -3.62 0.99
C ARG A 205 7.71 -2.95 -0.16
N LEU A 206 8.47 -2.72 -1.22
CA LEU A 206 7.98 -2.42 -2.56
C LEU A 206 8.51 -3.51 -3.50
N THR A 207 7.62 -4.33 -4.06
CA THR A 207 8.01 -5.43 -4.95
C THR A 207 7.48 -5.18 -6.34
N VAL A 208 8.38 -5.10 -7.32
CA VAL A 208 8.01 -4.94 -8.73
C VAL A 208 7.73 -6.31 -9.34
N HIS A 209 6.58 -6.46 -9.97
CA HIS A 209 6.13 -7.67 -10.65
C HIS A 209 5.76 -7.37 -12.10
N LEU A 210 5.72 -8.44 -12.89
CA LEU A 210 5.15 -8.45 -14.23
C LEU A 210 3.91 -9.34 -14.22
N ALA A 211 2.78 -8.83 -14.70
CA ALA A 211 1.61 -9.67 -14.91
C ALA A 211 1.90 -10.69 -16.02
N GLU A 212 1.36 -11.90 -15.85
CA GLU A 212 1.54 -12.96 -16.84
C GLU A 212 0.98 -12.52 -18.20
N SER A 213 1.73 -12.82 -19.26
CA SER A 213 1.20 -12.72 -20.60
C SER A 213 0.45 -14.01 -20.86
N GLY A 214 -0.87 -13.97 -20.99
CA GLY A 214 -1.61 -15.13 -21.48
C GLY A 214 -0.94 -15.61 -22.78
N SER A 215 -0.34 -16.79 -22.76
CA SER A 215 0.12 -17.44 -23.97
C SER A 215 -1.14 -17.87 -24.71
N GLY A 216 -1.66 -16.99 -25.56
CA GLY A 216 -2.70 -17.36 -26.51
C GLY A 216 -2.12 -18.46 -27.40
N THR A 217 -2.53 -19.69 -27.15
CA THR A 217 -2.43 -20.79 -28.11
C THR A 217 -3.15 -20.31 -29.35
N ARG A 218 -2.40 -20.04 -30.42
CA ARG A 218 -2.93 -19.68 -31.72
C ARG A 218 -2.80 -20.85 -32.66
#